data_AF-A0A351NFL5-F1
#
_entry.id   AF-A0A351NFL5-F1
#
_cell.length_a   1.000
_cell.length_b   1.000
_cell.length_c   1.000
_cell.angle_alpha   90.00
_cell.angle_beta   90.00
_cell.angle_gamma   90.00
#
_symmetry.space_group_name_H-M   'P 1'
#
loop_
_entity.id
_entity.type
_entity.pdbx_description
1 polymer ?
#
loop_
_entity_poly.entity_id
_entity_poly.type
_entity_poly.pdbx_seq_one_letter_code
_entity_poly.pdbx_strand_id
1 'polypeptide(L)'
;IRNADVKAGGRDAGALVGFTSFTDIMNCRVDGVVASAYCAGGIVGSGDPSIINCRADVNVTVNAPAPTSTSRPMSVAAGGLIGDISFNNEHDNTITNCTVRGTVTVSNQDQSESGNDFHAGGVAGLAFANVMDCTSYAEINSTYEKEVHIGGLVGTVGAGGRITNCSAYGTVHGKKNNFVGGAYGYAVGSHERVHFGGKIENIPDVGTGAVGIFIGHAYGVFQTKNCSYSNVDGCSFPVIGKDESNGAQDIKMK
;
A
#
# COMPACT_ATOMS: atom_id res chain seq x y z
N ILE A 1 20.53 -8.33 -0.90
CA ILE A 1 20.75 -8.43 0.56
C ILE A 1 19.98 -9.64 1.07
N ARG A 2 20.61 -10.48 1.90
CA ARG A 2 19.93 -11.61 2.55
C ARG A 2 19.94 -11.43 4.05
N ASN A 3 18.89 -11.88 4.73
CA ASN A 3 18.69 -11.79 6.18
C ASN A 3 18.91 -10.38 6.71
N ALA A 4 18.34 -9.37 6.04
CA ALA A 4 18.34 -8.01 6.55
C ALA A 4 17.64 -7.97 7.93
N ASP A 5 18.22 -7.25 8.88
CA ASP A 5 17.56 -6.89 10.14
C ASP A 5 17.74 -5.38 10.35
N VAL A 6 16.87 -4.59 9.72
CA VAL A 6 16.89 -3.13 9.80
C VAL A 6 15.78 -2.67 10.73
N LYS A 7 16.15 -2.07 11.86
CA LYS A 7 15.21 -1.52 12.84
C LYS A 7 15.57 -0.07 13.11
N ALA A 8 14.86 0.85 12.48
CA ALA A 8 15.03 2.27 12.72
C ALA A 8 14.04 2.74 13.79
N GLY A 9 14.53 3.37 14.85
CA GLY A 9 13.67 4.19 15.73
C GLY A 9 13.29 5.53 15.11
N GLY A 10 13.87 5.85 13.94
CA GLY A 10 13.66 7.09 13.19
C GLY A 10 12.58 6.96 12.11
N ARG A 11 12.56 7.95 11.21
CA ARG A 11 11.49 8.16 10.23
C ARG A 11 11.42 7.06 9.17
N ASP A 12 12.48 6.87 8.41
CA ASP A 12 12.46 6.08 7.18
C ASP A 12 13.41 4.88 7.27
N ALA A 13 12.93 3.70 6.88
CA ALA A 13 13.76 2.50 6.80
C ALA A 13 13.52 1.70 5.52
N GLY A 14 14.61 1.34 4.86
CA GLY A 14 14.62 0.32 3.82
C GLY A 14 15.85 -0.56 3.97
N ALA A 15 15.77 -1.83 3.53
CA ALA A 15 16.92 -2.73 3.65
C ALA A 15 18.12 -2.25 2.83
N LEU A 16 17.87 -1.54 1.72
CA LEU A 16 18.91 -0.93 0.89
C LEU A 16 19.06 0.56 1.17
N VAL A 17 17.95 1.30 1.24
CA VAL A 17 17.97 2.76 1.40
C VAL A 17 16.87 3.23 2.34
N GLY A 18 17.20 4.07 3.32
CA GLY A 18 16.20 4.72 4.18
C GLY A 18 15.38 5.75 3.39
N PHE A 19 16.06 6.76 2.85
CA PHE A 19 15.46 7.85 2.07
C PHE A 19 16.28 8.09 0.80
N THR A 20 15.61 8.34 -0.33
CA THR A 20 16.29 8.65 -1.59
C THR A 20 15.48 9.60 -2.47
N SER A 21 16.17 10.41 -3.27
CA SER A 21 15.53 11.24 -4.30
C SER A 21 16.19 10.99 -5.64
N PHE A 22 15.39 10.85 -6.70
CA PHE A 22 15.84 10.78 -8.09
C PHE A 22 16.90 9.70 -8.33
N THR A 23 16.62 8.48 -7.88
CA THR A 23 17.56 7.37 -7.95
C THR A 23 16.91 6.12 -8.52
N ASP A 24 17.62 5.43 -9.40
CA ASP A 24 17.18 4.14 -9.91
C ASP A 24 17.74 3.01 -9.05
N ILE A 25 16.85 2.17 -8.52
CA ILE A 25 17.20 0.96 -7.79
C ILE A 25 16.78 -0.22 -8.65
N MET A 26 17.77 -0.94 -9.17
CA MET A 26 17.56 -1.93 -10.22
C MET A 26 18.14 -3.29 -9.86
N ASN A 27 17.43 -4.35 -10.23
CA ASN A 27 17.90 -5.74 -10.13
C ASN A 27 18.29 -6.16 -8.70
N CYS A 28 17.63 -5.58 -7.70
CA CYS A 28 17.89 -5.86 -6.30
C CYS A 28 16.99 -6.99 -5.79
N ARG A 29 17.55 -7.84 -4.92
CA ARG A 29 16.78 -8.80 -4.14
C ARG A 29 17.04 -8.59 -2.66
N VAL A 30 15.98 -8.54 -1.85
CA VAL A 30 16.04 -8.40 -0.40
C VAL A 30 15.19 -9.47 0.28
N ASP A 31 15.68 -10.00 1.40
CA ASP A 31 14.92 -10.82 2.33
C ASP A 31 15.30 -10.47 3.77
N GLY A 32 14.38 -10.66 4.72
CA GLY A 32 14.57 -10.33 6.13
C GLY A 32 13.46 -9.45 6.72
N VAL A 33 13.84 -8.59 7.67
CA VAL A 33 12.94 -7.73 8.44
C VAL A 33 13.36 -6.26 8.29
N VAL A 34 12.37 -5.39 8.07
CA VAL A 34 12.55 -3.94 8.06
C VAL A 34 11.48 -3.32 8.96
N ALA A 35 11.90 -2.49 9.91
CA ALA A 35 11.00 -1.78 10.79
C ALA A 35 11.36 -0.30 10.94
N SER A 36 10.34 0.56 11.00
CA SER A 36 10.50 1.99 11.29
C SER A 36 9.35 2.56 12.12
N ALA A 37 9.50 3.82 12.53
CA ALA A 37 8.43 4.55 13.19
C ALA A 37 7.42 5.17 12.21
N TYR A 38 7.80 5.51 10.98
CA TYR A 38 6.90 6.25 10.06
C TYR A 38 6.81 5.65 8.67
N CYS A 39 7.92 5.52 7.95
CA CYS A 39 7.91 4.99 6.59
C CYS A 39 8.84 3.78 6.51
N ALA A 40 8.35 2.64 6.05
CA ALA A 40 9.19 1.48 5.83
C ALA A 40 8.85 0.81 4.52
N GLY A 41 9.88 0.38 3.82
CA GLY A 41 9.72 -0.60 2.77
C GLY A 41 10.84 -1.59 2.68
N GLY A 42 10.59 -2.72 2.02
CA GLY A 42 11.58 -3.78 1.93
C GLY A 42 12.90 -3.33 1.31
N ILE A 43 12.84 -2.41 0.35
CA ILE A 43 14.02 -1.88 -0.34
C ILE A 43 14.28 -0.43 0.08
N VAL A 44 13.23 0.41 0.03
CA VAL A 44 13.30 1.85 0.30
C VAL A 44 12.32 2.23 1.39
N GLY A 45 12.72 3.10 2.33
CA GLY A 45 11.78 3.68 3.28
C GLY A 45 10.84 4.68 2.61
N SER A 46 11.40 5.77 2.07
CA SER A 46 10.63 6.80 1.37
C SER A 46 11.45 7.57 0.32
N GLY A 47 10.73 8.32 -0.52
CA GLY A 47 11.28 9.28 -1.47
C GLY A 47 10.88 9.00 -2.92
N ASP A 48 11.70 9.40 -3.88
CA ASP A 48 11.34 9.43 -5.32
C ASP A 48 12.25 8.56 -6.20
N PRO A 49 12.32 7.24 -5.95
CA PRO A 49 13.09 6.35 -6.81
C PRO A 49 12.27 5.81 -7.98
N SER A 50 12.98 5.34 -9.01
CA SER A 50 12.47 4.23 -9.81
C SER A 50 12.95 2.91 -9.21
N ILE A 51 12.06 1.95 -9.04
CA ILE A 51 12.36 0.61 -8.53
C ILE A 51 12.04 -0.40 -9.62
N ILE A 52 13.08 -1.04 -10.18
CA ILE A 52 12.98 -1.80 -11.43
C ILE A 52 13.54 -3.21 -11.22
N ASN A 53 12.81 -4.23 -11.68
CA ASN A 53 13.27 -5.63 -11.66
C ASN A 53 13.67 -6.13 -10.26
N CYS A 54 12.95 -5.70 -9.23
CA CYS A 54 13.32 -5.97 -7.85
C CYS A 54 12.41 -7.02 -7.20
N ARG A 55 12.96 -7.74 -6.22
CA ARG A 55 12.23 -8.72 -5.42
C ARG A 55 12.44 -8.50 -3.93
N ALA A 56 11.34 -8.51 -3.18
CA ALA A 56 11.36 -8.40 -1.73
C ALA A 56 10.60 -9.56 -1.09
N ASP A 57 11.32 -10.42 -0.35
CA ASP A 57 10.75 -11.46 0.50
C ASP A 57 10.92 -11.02 1.97
N VAL A 58 10.19 -9.99 2.41
CA VAL A 58 10.46 -9.27 3.66
C VAL A 58 9.24 -9.16 4.57
N ASN A 59 9.50 -9.02 5.87
CA ASN A 59 8.51 -8.57 6.84
C ASN A 59 8.75 -7.09 7.14
N VAL A 60 7.83 -6.24 6.71
CA VAL A 60 7.86 -4.80 6.91
C VAL A 60 6.92 -4.44 8.06
N THR A 61 7.40 -3.68 9.03
CA THR A 61 6.59 -3.21 10.15
C THR A 61 6.79 -1.73 10.40
N VAL A 62 5.71 -0.97 10.38
CA VAL A 62 5.71 0.42 10.84
C VAL A 62 4.91 0.50 12.13
N ASN A 63 5.55 1.01 13.19
CA ASN A 63 4.91 1.23 14.48
C ASN A 63 5.02 2.71 14.87
N ALA A 64 4.01 3.49 14.49
CA ALA A 64 4.00 4.93 14.75
C ALA A 64 3.90 5.23 16.24
N PRO A 65 4.71 6.16 16.76
CA PRO A 65 4.54 6.64 18.12
C PRO A 65 3.26 7.48 18.23
N ALA A 66 2.78 7.66 19.47
CA ALA A 66 1.68 8.57 19.76
C ALA A 66 1.98 9.96 19.19
N PRO A 67 1.05 10.61 18.47
CA PRO A 67 1.23 11.98 18.05
C PRO A 67 1.42 12.86 19.29
N THR A 68 2.41 13.74 19.27
CA THR A 68 2.50 14.80 20.28
C THR A 68 1.64 15.98 19.83
N SER A 69 1.01 16.70 20.76
CA SER A 69 0.09 17.82 20.45
C SER A 69 0.73 18.99 19.67
N THR A 70 2.04 18.94 19.43
CA THR A 70 2.82 19.93 18.66
C THR A 70 3.31 19.42 17.30
N SER A 71 3.12 18.14 16.98
CA SER A 71 3.60 17.56 15.72
C SER A 71 2.57 17.70 14.60
N ARG A 72 3.03 18.20 13.44
CA ARG A 72 2.25 18.21 12.21
C ARG A 72 1.87 16.77 11.81
N PRO A 73 0.73 16.58 11.13
CA PRO A 73 0.39 15.33 10.45
C PRO A 73 1.58 14.78 9.67
N MET A 74 1.93 13.52 9.92
CA MET A 74 2.93 12.78 9.16
C MET A 74 2.26 11.63 8.43
N SER A 75 2.72 11.36 7.21
CA SER A 75 2.37 10.12 6.54
C SER A 75 3.08 8.96 7.22
N VAL A 76 2.33 7.90 7.51
CA VAL A 76 2.81 6.64 8.08
C VAL A 76 2.54 5.57 7.04
N ALA A 77 3.59 5.05 6.39
CA ALA A 77 3.45 4.25 5.20
C ALA A 77 4.32 2.99 5.23
N ALA A 78 3.68 1.83 5.07
CA ALA A 78 4.34 0.55 4.99
C ALA A 78 4.11 -0.06 3.61
N GLY A 79 5.19 -0.41 2.90
CA GLY A 79 5.09 -1.10 1.62
C GLY A 79 6.13 -2.18 1.43
N GLY A 80 5.81 -3.27 0.72
CA GLY A 80 6.77 -4.36 0.56
C GLY A 80 8.03 -3.98 -0.22
N LEU A 81 7.96 -3.00 -1.13
CA LEU A 81 9.14 -2.42 -1.78
C LEU A 81 9.49 -1.05 -1.18
N ILE A 82 8.49 -0.17 -1.07
CA ILE A 82 8.67 1.22 -0.64
C ILE A 82 7.53 1.67 0.28
N GLY A 83 7.85 2.37 1.36
CA GLY A 83 6.84 2.95 2.24
C GLY A 83 6.07 4.06 1.52
N ASP A 84 6.77 5.13 1.17
CA ASP A 84 6.16 6.36 0.64
C ASP A 84 6.89 6.91 -0.60
N ILE A 85 6.13 7.15 -1.67
CA ILE A 85 6.50 8.03 -2.77
C ILE A 85 5.51 9.20 -2.79
N SER A 86 5.89 10.35 -2.21
CA SER A 86 5.00 11.50 -2.02
C SER A 86 5.53 12.83 -2.57
N PHE A 87 6.76 12.91 -3.07
CA PHE A 87 7.26 14.18 -3.62
C PHE A 87 7.00 14.22 -5.13
N ASN A 88 6.23 15.22 -5.53
CA ASN A 88 5.98 15.73 -6.88
C ASN A 88 6.27 14.77 -8.06
N ASN A 89 5.22 14.40 -8.80
CA ASN A 89 5.26 13.61 -10.05
C ASN A 89 6.05 14.26 -11.21
N GLU A 90 6.97 15.20 -10.97
CA GLU A 90 7.78 15.83 -12.00
C GLU A 90 8.75 14.85 -12.68
N HIS A 91 8.96 13.66 -12.10
CA HIS A 91 10.00 12.72 -12.52
C HIS A 91 9.51 11.36 -13.02
N ASP A 92 8.21 11.20 -13.29
CA ASP A 92 7.64 9.94 -13.81
C ASP A 92 8.11 8.71 -13.00
N ASN A 93 8.19 8.83 -11.66
CA ASN A 93 8.66 7.76 -10.78
C ASN A 93 7.96 6.44 -11.11
N THR A 94 8.73 5.36 -11.28
CA THR A 94 8.20 4.07 -11.69
C THR A 94 8.60 2.94 -10.75
N ILE A 95 7.63 2.13 -10.35
CA ILE A 95 7.87 0.81 -9.78
C ILE A 95 7.48 -0.19 -10.85
N THR A 96 8.43 -0.94 -11.40
CA THR A 96 8.15 -1.85 -12.52
C THR A 96 8.82 -3.20 -12.40
N ASN A 97 8.11 -4.23 -12.86
CA ASN A 97 8.56 -5.61 -12.93
C ASN A 97 9.09 -6.13 -11.57
N CYS A 98 8.31 -5.87 -10.51
CA CYS A 98 8.71 -6.23 -9.15
C CYS A 98 7.81 -7.30 -8.54
N THR A 99 8.36 -8.08 -7.60
CA THR A 99 7.60 -9.08 -6.85
C THR A 99 7.81 -8.95 -5.36
N VAL A 100 6.72 -9.02 -4.59
CA VAL A 100 6.74 -8.96 -3.13
C VAL A 100 6.14 -10.22 -2.50
N ARG A 101 6.77 -10.70 -1.43
CA ARG A 101 6.25 -11.71 -0.48
C ARG A 101 6.60 -11.30 0.95
N GLY A 102 5.93 -11.95 1.92
CA GLY A 102 6.11 -11.71 3.34
C GLY A 102 4.93 -10.96 3.93
N THR A 103 5.17 -10.17 4.97
CA THR A 103 4.11 -9.43 5.68
C THR A 103 4.36 -7.94 5.64
N VAL A 104 3.30 -7.13 5.51
CA VAL A 104 3.37 -5.68 5.66
C VAL A 104 2.39 -5.28 6.77
N THR A 105 2.89 -4.68 7.83
CA THR A 105 2.08 -4.32 9.00
C THR A 105 2.24 -2.86 9.34
N VAL A 106 1.11 -2.18 9.56
CA VAL A 106 1.08 -0.83 10.13
C VAL A 106 0.33 -0.82 11.46
N SER A 107 0.91 -0.15 12.45
CA SER A 107 0.33 0.03 13.78
C SER A 107 0.61 1.43 14.32
N ASN A 108 -0.11 1.80 15.37
CA ASN A 108 0.14 2.99 16.17
C ASN A 108 0.17 2.60 17.66
N GLN A 109 1.12 3.17 18.40
CA GLN A 109 1.24 2.98 19.86
C GLN A 109 0.09 3.61 20.64
N ASP A 110 -0.57 4.63 20.08
CA ASP A 110 -1.74 5.26 20.67
C ASP A 110 -2.95 5.15 19.73
N GLN A 111 -4.04 4.60 20.26
CA GLN A 111 -5.30 4.37 19.53
C GLN A 111 -6.28 5.56 19.72
N SER A 112 -5.95 6.54 20.56
CA SER A 112 -6.85 7.60 21.01
C SER A 112 -6.85 8.86 20.13
N GLU A 113 -5.71 9.23 19.56
CA GLU A 113 -5.54 10.43 18.71
C GLU A 113 -5.08 10.05 17.29
N SER A 114 -5.62 10.70 16.25
CA SER A 114 -5.06 10.59 14.88
C SER A 114 -4.87 11.98 14.26
N GLY A 115 -3.62 12.42 14.21
CA GLY A 115 -3.19 13.49 13.31
C GLY A 115 -2.49 12.97 12.06
N ASN A 116 -2.19 11.66 11.95
CA ASN A 116 -1.37 11.07 10.89
C ASN A 116 -2.23 10.31 9.86
N ASP A 117 -1.75 10.26 8.63
CA ASP A 117 -2.35 9.48 7.54
C ASP A 117 -1.64 8.13 7.42
N PHE A 118 -2.39 7.02 7.54
CA PHE A 118 -1.82 5.68 7.57
C PHE A 118 -2.09 4.91 6.29
N HIS A 119 -1.05 4.27 5.74
CA HIS A 119 -1.12 3.54 4.49
C HIS A 119 -0.35 2.22 4.56
N ALA A 120 -0.94 1.15 4.05
CA ALA A 120 -0.28 -0.14 3.94
C ALA A 120 -0.57 -0.78 2.60
N GLY A 121 0.47 -1.21 1.89
CA GLY A 121 0.30 -1.96 0.66
C GLY A 121 1.37 -2.98 0.35
N GLY A 122 1.04 -3.96 -0.47
CA GLY A 122 2.00 -5.02 -0.81
C GLY A 122 3.21 -4.51 -1.59
N VAL A 123 3.01 -3.61 -2.54
CA VAL A 123 4.08 -2.97 -3.31
C VAL A 123 4.53 -1.68 -2.64
N ALA A 124 3.57 -0.78 -2.39
CA ALA A 124 3.82 0.53 -1.79
C ALA A 124 2.76 0.89 -0.74
N GLY A 125 3.15 1.62 0.31
CA GLY A 125 2.19 2.22 1.24
C GLY A 125 1.45 3.36 0.57
N LEU A 126 2.18 4.40 0.17
CA LEU A 126 1.68 5.56 -0.58
C LEU A 126 2.44 5.67 -1.91
N ALA A 127 1.73 5.86 -3.02
CA ALA A 127 2.32 5.99 -4.34
C ALA A 127 1.71 7.13 -5.16
N PHE A 128 2.46 8.23 -5.27
CA PHE A 128 2.38 9.19 -6.38
C PHE A 128 3.38 8.76 -7.46
N ALA A 129 3.10 7.60 -8.09
CA ALA A 129 4.01 6.96 -9.03
C ALA A 129 3.26 6.02 -9.98
N ASN A 130 3.90 5.66 -11.09
CA ASN A 130 3.44 4.58 -11.95
C ASN A 130 3.87 3.24 -11.37
N VAL A 131 2.93 2.32 -11.16
CA VAL A 131 3.23 0.94 -10.74
C VAL A 131 2.83 -0.01 -11.86
N MET A 132 3.80 -0.70 -12.44
CA MET A 132 3.61 -1.49 -13.66
C MET A 132 4.16 -2.90 -13.49
N ASP A 133 3.47 -3.91 -14.01
CA ASP A 133 4.00 -5.28 -14.08
C ASP A 133 4.44 -5.84 -12.71
N CYS A 134 3.80 -5.40 -11.63
CA CYS A 134 4.15 -5.80 -10.27
C CYS A 134 3.21 -6.87 -9.72
N THR A 135 3.75 -7.81 -8.95
CA THR A 135 2.95 -8.83 -8.27
C THR A 135 3.21 -8.84 -6.77
N SER A 136 2.14 -8.77 -5.98
CA SER A 136 2.19 -8.91 -4.53
C SER A 136 1.55 -10.22 -4.08
N TYR A 137 2.27 -11.00 -3.30
CA TYR A 137 1.74 -12.14 -2.52
C TYR A 137 1.76 -11.85 -1.01
N ALA A 138 2.01 -10.59 -0.63
CA ALA A 138 2.21 -10.23 0.76
C ALA A 138 0.90 -10.23 1.56
N GLU A 139 0.97 -10.65 2.81
CA GLU A 139 -0.11 -10.48 3.78
C GLU A 139 -0.06 -9.07 4.35
N ILE A 140 -1.16 -8.32 4.23
CA ILE A 140 -1.21 -6.91 4.62
C ILE A 140 -2.09 -6.77 5.86
N ASN A 141 -1.55 -6.11 6.88
CA ASN A 141 -2.14 -6.02 8.20
C ASN A 141 -2.19 -4.58 8.72
N SER A 142 -3.31 -4.23 9.35
CA SER A 142 -3.40 -3.07 10.24
C SER A 142 -3.89 -3.50 11.61
N THR A 143 -3.25 -2.97 12.66
CA THR A 143 -3.76 -3.07 14.03
C THR A 143 -4.33 -1.75 14.53
N TYR A 144 -4.40 -0.73 13.68
CA TYR A 144 -4.90 0.59 14.04
C TYR A 144 -6.38 0.71 13.73
N GLU A 145 -7.18 1.07 14.73
CA GLU A 145 -8.64 1.10 14.60
C GLU A 145 -9.20 2.40 14.02
N LYS A 146 -8.35 3.37 13.67
CA LYS A 146 -8.75 4.62 13.00
C LYS A 146 -8.63 4.50 11.47
N GLU A 147 -8.60 5.61 10.77
CA GLU A 147 -8.49 5.63 9.32
C GLU A 147 -7.12 5.10 8.87
N VAL A 148 -7.15 4.06 8.05
CA VAL A 148 -5.97 3.46 7.40
C VAL A 148 -6.38 3.02 6.01
N HIS A 149 -5.58 3.34 5.00
CA HIS A 149 -5.77 2.85 3.64
C HIS A 149 -4.94 1.59 3.41
N ILE A 150 -5.62 0.48 3.13
CA ILE A 150 -5.00 -0.85 3.03
C ILE A 150 -5.33 -1.48 1.69
N GLY A 151 -4.30 -1.79 0.90
CA GLY A 151 -4.44 -2.44 -0.40
C GLY A 151 -3.49 -3.60 -0.58
N GLY A 152 -3.91 -4.68 -1.25
CA GLY A 152 -3.00 -5.79 -1.56
C GLY A 152 -1.84 -5.39 -2.50
N LEU A 153 -2.03 -4.35 -3.32
CA LEU A 153 -0.97 -3.72 -4.13
C LEU A 153 -0.48 -2.41 -3.50
N VAL A 154 -1.37 -1.44 -3.32
CA VAL A 154 -0.99 -0.10 -2.86
C VAL A 154 -1.98 0.37 -1.81
N GLY A 155 -1.51 0.91 -0.68
CA GLY A 155 -2.38 1.50 0.33
C GLY A 155 -3.17 2.67 -0.26
N THR A 156 -2.44 3.71 -0.69
CA THR A 156 -3.00 4.91 -1.32
C THR A 156 -2.34 5.18 -2.65
N VAL A 157 -3.14 5.32 -3.71
CA VAL A 157 -2.69 5.85 -5.00
C VAL A 157 -3.04 7.33 -5.08
N GLY A 158 -2.01 8.17 -5.16
CA GLY A 158 -2.14 9.62 -5.25
C GLY A 158 -2.48 10.12 -6.67
N ALA A 159 -2.82 11.40 -6.77
CA ALA A 159 -3.07 12.04 -8.06
C ALA A 159 -1.86 11.87 -9.01
N GLY A 160 -2.10 11.47 -10.25
CA GLY A 160 -1.06 11.18 -11.24
C GLY A 160 -0.49 9.76 -11.19
N GLY A 161 -0.76 9.00 -10.13
CA GLY A 161 -0.40 7.58 -10.07
C GLY A 161 -1.23 6.73 -11.04
N ARG A 162 -0.56 5.86 -11.80
CA ARG A 162 -1.21 4.88 -12.69
C ARG A 162 -0.75 3.48 -12.34
N ILE A 163 -1.70 2.55 -12.22
CA ILE A 163 -1.40 1.16 -11.90
C ILE A 163 -1.79 0.29 -13.09
N THR A 164 -0.83 -0.42 -13.66
CA THR A 164 -1.04 -1.18 -14.90
C THR A 164 -0.44 -2.57 -14.85
N ASN A 165 -1.19 -3.59 -15.26
CA ASN A 165 -0.70 -4.98 -15.33
C ASN A 165 -0.18 -5.54 -14.00
N CYS A 166 -0.81 -5.16 -12.90
CA CYS A 166 -0.40 -5.58 -11.56
C CYS A 166 -1.36 -6.61 -10.98
N SER A 167 -0.86 -7.47 -10.10
CA SER A 167 -1.67 -8.51 -9.45
C SER A 167 -1.40 -8.63 -7.95
N ALA A 168 -2.46 -8.74 -7.15
CA ALA A 168 -2.36 -9.07 -5.72
C ALA A 168 -3.04 -10.41 -5.40
N TYR A 169 -2.32 -11.26 -4.67
CA TYR A 169 -2.76 -12.61 -4.29
C TYR A 169 -2.68 -12.88 -2.79
N GLY A 170 -2.12 -11.95 -2.01
CA GLY A 170 -2.04 -12.08 -0.56
C GLY A 170 -3.38 -11.81 0.13
N THR A 171 -3.40 -12.03 1.45
CA THR A 171 -4.56 -11.71 2.28
C THR A 171 -4.45 -10.26 2.78
N VAL A 172 -5.57 -9.55 2.77
CA VAL A 172 -5.68 -8.18 3.29
C VAL A 172 -6.56 -8.17 4.53
N HIS A 173 -6.00 -7.68 5.64
CA HIS A 173 -6.67 -7.54 6.93
C HIS A 173 -6.83 -6.06 7.29
N GLY A 174 -7.90 -5.74 8.01
CA GLY A 174 -8.15 -4.39 8.51
C GLY A 174 -9.00 -4.37 9.78
N LYS A 175 -9.26 -3.16 10.25
CA LYS A 175 -10.07 -2.84 11.42
C LYS A 175 -11.28 -1.97 11.05
N LYS A 176 -12.14 -1.75 12.04
CA LYS A 176 -13.45 -1.10 11.92
C LYS A 176 -13.45 0.18 11.07
N ASN A 177 -12.51 1.11 11.26
CA ASN A 177 -12.50 2.39 10.51
C ASN A 177 -11.53 2.42 9.32
N ASN A 178 -10.99 1.28 8.89
CA ASN A 178 -10.05 1.24 7.77
C ASN A 178 -10.78 1.25 6.42
N PHE A 179 -10.13 1.77 5.40
CA PHE A 179 -10.51 1.60 4.00
C PHE A 179 -9.69 0.46 3.40
N VAL A 180 -10.36 -0.66 3.16
CA VAL A 180 -9.69 -1.90 2.76
C VAL A 180 -10.14 -2.31 1.37
N GLY A 181 -9.18 -2.54 0.48
CA GLY A 181 -9.44 -3.15 -0.80
C GLY A 181 -8.43 -4.20 -1.19
N GLY A 182 -8.85 -5.15 -2.03
CA GLY A 182 -7.95 -6.20 -2.51
C GLY A 182 -6.78 -5.66 -3.32
N ALA A 183 -7.02 -4.65 -4.17
CA ALA A 183 -5.95 -3.96 -4.88
C ALA A 183 -5.50 -2.68 -4.15
N TYR A 184 -6.46 -1.84 -3.73
CA TYR A 184 -6.19 -0.50 -3.20
C TYR A 184 -6.98 -0.19 -1.92
N GLY A 185 -6.35 0.49 -0.97
CA GLY A 185 -7.10 1.12 0.13
C GLY A 185 -7.86 2.34 -0.34
N TYR A 186 -7.14 3.28 -0.96
CA TYR A 186 -7.65 4.49 -1.58
C TYR A 186 -7.04 4.67 -2.96
N ALA A 187 -7.83 5.07 -3.96
CA ALA A 187 -7.27 5.41 -5.27
C ALA A 187 -8.03 6.51 -6.01
N VAL A 188 -7.24 7.27 -6.77
CA VAL A 188 -7.65 8.16 -7.85
C VAL A 188 -6.83 7.83 -9.11
N GLY A 189 -7.24 8.35 -10.26
CA GLY A 189 -6.51 8.20 -11.52
C GLY A 189 -7.04 7.07 -12.40
N SER A 190 -6.22 6.62 -13.35
CA SER A 190 -6.57 5.59 -14.33
C SER A 190 -5.76 4.32 -14.10
N HIS A 191 -6.44 3.18 -14.00
CA HIS A 191 -5.83 1.88 -13.74
C HIS A 191 -6.28 0.85 -14.78
N GLU A 192 -5.36 0.01 -15.24
CA GLU A 192 -5.64 -0.91 -16.34
C GLU A 192 -5.06 -2.31 -16.09
N ARG A 193 -5.82 -3.35 -16.39
CA ARG A 193 -5.37 -4.76 -16.26
C ARG A 193 -4.85 -5.09 -14.86
N VAL A 194 -5.51 -4.59 -13.83
CA VAL A 194 -5.17 -4.92 -12.44
C VAL A 194 -6.05 -6.06 -11.95
N HIS A 195 -5.43 -7.03 -11.29
CA HIS A 195 -6.08 -8.23 -10.82
C HIS A 195 -5.94 -8.44 -9.31
N PHE A 196 -7.02 -8.78 -8.64
CA PHE A 196 -6.98 -9.25 -7.25
C PHE A 196 -7.49 -10.70 -7.16
N GLY A 197 -6.63 -11.62 -6.76
CA GLY A 197 -6.97 -13.04 -6.58
C GLY A 197 -6.76 -13.55 -5.15
N GLY A 198 -6.53 -12.63 -4.21
CA GLY A 198 -6.28 -12.91 -2.80
C GLY A 198 -7.55 -13.03 -1.97
N LYS A 199 -7.44 -12.76 -0.67
CA LYS A 199 -8.57 -12.78 0.28
C LYS A 199 -8.67 -11.49 1.06
N ILE A 200 -9.87 -11.17 1.53
CA ILE A 200 -10.12 -10.07 2.47
C ILE A 200 -10.77 -10.67 3.71
N GLU A 201 -10.11 -10.57 4.86
CA GLU A 201 -10.51 -11.29 6.07
C GLU A 201 -10.35 -10.44 7.34
N ASN A 202 -11.09 -10.81 8.39
CA ASN A 202 -10.98 -10.26 9.75
C ASN A 202 -11.31 -8.76 9.89
N ILE A 203 -12.25 -8.25 9.09
CA ILE A 203 -12.71 -6.86 9.19
C ILE A 203 -13.98 -6.82 10.04
N PRO A 204 -13.93 -6.35 11.30
CA PRO A 204 -15.13 -6.19 12.13
C PRO A 204 -16.04 -5.11 11.54
N ASP A 205 -17.33 -5.13 11.91
CA ASP A 205 -18.37 -4.20 11.44
C ASP A 205 -17.83 -2.80 11.13
N VAL A 206 -17.88 -2.42 9.86
CA VAL A 206 -17.31 -1.16 9.35
C VAL A 206 -17.88 0.04 10.10
N GLY A 207 -16.99 0.86 10.65
CA GLY A 207 -17.30 2.14 11.27
C GLY A 207 -17.37 3.22 10.20
N THR A 208 -16.53 4.24 10.28
CA THR A 208 -16.44 5.27 9.21
C THR A 208 -15.68 4.79 7.98
N GLY A 209 -15.01 3.64 8.06
CA GLY A 209 -14.26 3.02 6.97
C GLY A 209 -15.15 2.31 5.96
N ALA A 210 -14.53 1.70 4.95
CA ALA A 210 -15.24 0.93 3.93
C ALA A 210 -14.40 -0.24 3.41
N VAL A 211 -15.08 -1.32 3.02
CA VAL A 211 -14.43 -2.51 2.47
C VAL A 211 -14.97 -2.78 1.09
N GLY A 212 -14.09 -2.87 0.11
CA GLY A 212 -14.43 -3.34 -1.22
C GLY A 212 -13.54 -4.50 -1.65
N ILE A 213 -14.07 -5.40 -2.48
CA ILE A 213 -13.30 -6.52 -3.03
C ILE A 213 -12.06 -6.01 -3.78
N PHE A 214 -12.22 -4.92 -4.53
CA PHE A 214 -11.16 -4.36 -5.34
C PHE A 214 -10.55 -3.11 -4.71
N ILE A 215 -11.38 -2.19 -4.23
CA ILE A 215 -10.95 -0.89 -3.69
C ILE A 215 -11.75 -0.52 -2.43
N GLY A 216 -11.07 -0.02 -1.40
CA GLY A 216 -11.70 0.48 -0.18
C GLY A 216 -12.44 1.78 -0.42
N HIS A 217 -11.77 2.80 -0.97
CA HIS A 217 -12.33 4.12 -1.28
C HIS A 217 -11.87 4.64 -2.64
N ALA A 218 -12.80 4.84 -3.56
CA ALA A 218 -12.59 5.50 -4.84
C ALA A 218 -13.00 6.98 -4.73
N TYR A 219 -12.16 7.90 -5.24
CA TYR A 219 -12.43 9.34 -5.16
C TYR A 219 -12.13 10.05 -6.48
N GLY A 220 -12.85 11.14 -6.75
CA GLY A 220 -12.58 12.04 -7.88
C GLY A 220 -12.59 11.30 -9.23
N VAL A 221 -11.59 11.56 -10.07
CA VAL A 221 -11.47 10.86 -11.36
C VAL A 221 -10.79 9.51 -11.14
N PHE A 222 -11.57 8.49 -10.77
CA PHE A 222 -11.11 7.09 -10.71
C PHE A 222 -11.68 6.30 -11.89
N GLN A 223 -10.78 5.75 -12.71
CA GLN A 223 -11.14 5.00 -13.91
C GLN A 223 -10.44 3.65 -13.91
N THR A 224 -11.18 2.60 -14.27
CA THR A 224 -10.63 1.26 -14.42
C THR A 224 -10.95 0.71 -15.80
N LYS A 225 -10.02 -0.08 -16.34
CA LYS A 225 -10.18 -0.75 -17.63
C LYS A 225 -9.60 -2.16 -17.57
N ASN A 226 -10.37 -3.16 -17.97
CA ASN A 226 -9.94 -4.56 -17.95
C ASN A 226 -9.44 -5.04 -16.57
N CYS A 227 -9.94 -4.45 -15.48
CA CYS A 227 -9.60 -4.88 -14.13
C CYS A 227 -10.43 -6.11 -13.76
N SER A 228 -9.91 -6.94 -12.86
CA SER A 228 -10.61 -8.16 -12.46
C SER A 228 -10.34 -8.60 -11.04
N TYR A 229 -11.22 -9.45 -10.52
CA TYR A 229 -10.98 -10.14 -9.27
C TYR A 229 -11.45 -11.60 -9.34
N SER A 230 -10.88 -12.46 -8.50
CA SER A 230 -11.24 -13.87 -8.32
C SER A 230 -11.10 -14.25 -6.84
N ASN A 231 -11.66 -15.39 -6.41
CA ASN A 231 -11.63 -15.89 -5.02
C ASN A 231 -12.31 -14.97 -3.97
N VAL A 232 -13.63 -14.83 -4.05
CA VAL A 232 -14.44 -14.17 -2.99
C VAL A 232 -15.44 -15.13 -2.36
N ASP A 233 -15.02 -16.37 -2.12
CA ASP A 233 -15.86 -17.35 -1.44
C ASP A 233 -16.20 -16.84 -0.03
N GLY A 234 -17.50 -16.56 0.20
CA GLY A 234 -18.03 -16.12 1.49
C GLY A 234 -17.93 -14.63 1.79
N CYS A 235 -17.39 -13.79 0.89
CA CYS A 235 -17.32 -12.34 1.07
C CYS A 235 -18.51 -11.63 0.42
N SER A 236 -19.35 -10.96 1.22
CA SER A 236 -20.48 -10.14 0.76
C SER A 236 -20.11 -8.67 0.50
N PHE A 237 -18.83 -8.36 0.32
CA PHE A 237 -18.38 -6.98 0.13
C PHE A 237 -18.71 -6.47 -1.28
N PRO A 238 -19.04 -5.18 -1.44
CA PRO A 238 -19.15 -4.58 -2.77
C PRO A 238 -17.80 -4.60 -3.48
N VAL A 239 -17.76 -4.41 -4.81
CA VAL A 239 -16.49 -4.29 -5.55
C VAL A 239 -15.71 -3.05 -5.08
N ILE A 240 -16.43 -1.97 -4.81
CA ILE A 240 -15.93 -0.69 -4.29
C ILE A 240 -16.59 -0.44 -2.94
N GLY A 241 -15.82 -0.23 -1.88
CA GLY A 241 -16.35 0.00 -0.54
C GLY A 241 -17.08 1.33 -0.42
N LYS A 242 -16.36 2.42 -0.68
CA LYS A 242 -16.88 3.80 -0.74
C LYS A 242 -16.58 4.37 -2.11
N ASP A 243 -17.60 4.87 -2.80
CA ASP A 243 -17.46 5.46 -4.12
C ASP A 243 -17.88 6.93 -4.10
N GLU A 244 -16.91 7.82 -4.23
CA GLU A 244 -17.07 9.26 -4.42
C GLU A 244 -16.40 9.68 -5.74
N SER A 245 -16.33 8.76 -6.69
CA SER A 245 -15.70 8.96 -7.99
C SER A 245 -16.71 9.30 -9.09
N ASN A 246 -16.20 9.87 -10.18
CA ASN A 246 -16.98 10.22 -11.36
C ASN A 246 -16.43 9.62 -12.67
N GLY A 247 -15.49 8.68 -12.58
CA GLY A 247 -14.88 8.01 -13.72
C GLY A 247 -15.53 6.67 -14.07
N ALA A 248 -15.30 6.21 -15.30
CA ALA A 248 -15.82 4.92 -15.76
C ALA A 248 -15.10 3.75 -15.09
N GLN A 249 -15.88 2.79 -14.60
CA GLN A 249 -15.37 1.63 -13.87
C GLN A 249 -15.66 0.34 -14.66
N ASP A 250 -14.60 -0.39 -15.02
CA ASP A 250 -14.65 -1.70 -15.69
C ASP A 250 -13.83 -2.73 -14.89
N ILE A 251 -14.49 -3.29 -13.88
CA ILE A 251 -13.95 -4.32 -12.98
C ILE A 251 -14.86 -5.54 -13.08
N LYS A 252 -14.31 -6.69 -13.46
CA LYS A 252 -15.08 -7.92 -13.71
C LYS A 252 -14.60 -9.09 -12.87
N MET A 253 -15.53 -9.89 -12.37
CA MET A 253 -15.18 -11.20 -11.81
C MET A 253 -14.65 -12.12 -12.91
N LYS A 254 -13.58 -12.87 -12.63
CA LYS A 254 -13.01 -13.90 -13.50
C LYS A 254 -13.16 -15.28 -12.89
#